data_AF-A0A266LP99-F1
#
_entry.id   AF-A0A266LP99-F1
#
_cell.length_a   1.000
_cell.length_b   1.000
_cell.length_c   1.000
_cell.angle_alpha   90.00
_cell.angle_beta   90.00
_cell.angle_gamma   90.00
#
_symmetry.space_group_name_H-M   'P 1'
#
loop_
_entity.id
_entity.type
_entity.pdbx_description
1 polymer ?
#
loop_
_entity_poly.entity_id
_entity_poly.type
_entity_poly.pdbx_seq_one_letter_code
_entity_poly.pdbx_strand_id
1 'polypeptide(L)'
;MCMTTLPGSWIYILLSSSDYTRCKIGRTDGNPLIRFRNLRTGDPSLALHVAYYVPAKLASISKIESSIHYEFKDYRITNHEDTNSEWFRVEFEQAEMNIDYLLESFLDQELSNRSNIHLDIPTKMYESDLRDIYEPDLHDRSFAEWVLRNTEE
;
A
#
# COMPACT_ATOMS: atom_id res chain seq x y z
N MET A 1 7.07 -1.15 -22.04
CA MET A 1 5.65 -0.72 -21.97
C MET A 1 5.48 0.06 -20.68
N CYS A 2 5.11 1.34 -20.79
CA CYS A 2 4.77 2.20 -19.66
C CYS A 2 3.58 1.57 -18.93
N MET A 3 3.68 1.31 -17.62
CA MET A 3 2.56 0.72 -16.88
C MET A 3 1.35 1.64 -17.02
N THR A 4 0.34 1.11 -17.70
CA THR A 4 -1.04 1.57 -17.76
C THR A 4 -1.49 2.04 -16.39
N THR A 5 -2.04 3.25 -16.33
CA THR A 5 -2.79 3.74 -15.16
C THR A 5 -3.76 2.66 -14.70
N LEU A 6 -3.50 2.06 -13.54
CA LEU A 6 -4.40 1.07 -12.95
C LEU A 6 -5.71 1.78 -12.59
N PRO A 7 -6.88 1.24 -12.98
CA PRO A 7 -8.17 1.81 -12.63
C PRO A 7 -8.51 1.46 -11.17
N GLY A 8 -7.78 2.06 -10.23
CA GLY A 8 -7.86 1.83 -8.79
C GLY A 8 -6.91 2.73 -8.03
N SER A 9 -6.89 2.56 -6.72
CA SER A 9 -6.07 3.35 -5.80
C SER A 9 -5.48 2.45 -4.73
N TRP A 10 -4.50 2.98 -4.00
CA TRP A 10 -3.79 2.27 -2.94
C TRP A 10 -4.08 2.88 -1.58
N ILE A 11 -4.34 2.03 -0.58
CA ILE A 11 -4.13 2.36 0.84
C ILE A 11 -2.75 1.86 1.23
N TYR A 12 -1.99 2.58 2.04
CA TYR A 12 -0.68 2.13 2.50
C TYR A 12 -0.49 2.39 3.99
N ILE A 13 0.36 1.56 4.59
CA ILE A 13 0.89 1.74 5.95
C ILE A 13 2.38 2.04 5.82
N LEU A 14 2.80 3.17 6.36
CA LEU A 14 4.22 3.47 6.57
C LEU A 14 4.55 3.28 8.04
N LEU A 15 5.72 2.74 8.32
CA LEU A 15 6.24 2.56 9.66
C LEU A 15 7.50 3.39 9.86
N SER A 16 7.73 3.89 11.06
CA SER A 16 9.01 4.47 11.44
C SER A 16 9.87 3.41 12.09
N SER A 17 11.03 3.09 11.52
CA SER A 17 11.97 2.18 12.18
C SER A 17 12.63 2.78 13.43
N SER A 18 12.45 4.09 13.67
CA SER A 18 12.82 4.76 14.93
C SER A 18 11.76 4.69 16.03
N ASP A 19 10.49 4.46 15.68
CA ASP A 19 9.38 4.27 16.64
C ASP A 19 8.32 3.35 16.03
N TYR A 20 8.45 2.05 16.28
CA TYR A 20 7.52 1.02 15.80
C TYR A 20 6.10 1.13 16.39
N THR A 21 5.90 1.99 17.41
CA THR A 21 4.57 2.24 17.99
C THR A 21 3.78 3.29 17.22
N ARG A 22 4.29 3.74 16.07
CA ARG A 22 3.64 4.72 15.21
C ARG A 22 3.66 4.27 13.76
N CYS A 23 2.52 4.44 13.11
CA CYS A 23 2.39 4.25 11.68
C CYS A 23 1.63 5.42 11.06
N LYS A 24 1.87 5.62 9.76
CA LYS A 24 1.10 6.53 8.93
C LYS A 24 0.21 5.70 8.01
N ILE A 25 -1.09 5.95 8.04
CA ILE A 25 -2.05 5.27 7.16
C ILE A 25 -2.62 6.30 6.19
N GLY A 26 -2.34 6.13 4.90
CA GLY A 26 -2.77 7.08 3.89
C GLY A 26 -3.13 6.40 2.57
N ARG A 27 -3.48 7.21 1.58
CA ARG A 27 -3.79 6.71 0.23
C ARG A 27 -3.01 7.39 -0.89
N THR A 28 -3.00 6.74 -2.06
CA THR A 28 -2.55 7.34 -3.31
C THR A 28 -3.27 6.72 -4.50
N ASP A 29 -3.55 7.52 -5.52
CA ASP A 29 -4.10 7.04 -6.80
C ASP A 29 -3.00 6.59 -7.78
N GLY A 30 -1.73 6.69 -7.38
CA GLY A 30 -0.55 6.34 -8.20
C GLY A 30 0.35 5.31 -7.52
N ASN A 31 1.62 5.27 -7.94
CA ASN A 31 2.61 4.35 -7.35
C ASN A 31 2.87 4.69 -5.85
N PRO A 32 2.60 3.75 -4.92
CA PRO A 32 2.87 3.94 -3.50
C PRO A 32 4.33 4.27 -3.18
N LEU A 33 5.30 3.69 -3.91
CA LEU A 33 6.73 3.95 -3.73
C LEU A 33 7.09 5.41 -4.04
N ILE A 34 6.49 5.99 -5.09
CA ILE A 34 6.68 7.40 -5.43
C ILE A 34 6.03 8.29 -4.37
N ARG A 35 4.80 7.96 -3.94
CA ARG A 35 4.12 8.72 -2.88
C ARG A 35 4.95 8.73 -1.60
N PHE A 36 5.43 7.56 -1.18
CA PHE A 36 6.29 7.35 -0.02
C PHE A 36 7.56 8.21 -0.10
N ARG A 37 8.33 8.14 -1.19
CA ARG A 37 9.59 8.89 -1.34
C ARG A 37 9.40 10.42 -1.38
N ASN A 38 8.24 10.88 -1.83
CA ASN A 38 7.92 12.31 -1.91
C ASN A 38 7.34 12.87 -0.60
N LEU A 39 7.10 12.04 0.42
CA LEU A 39 6.62 12.51 1.71
C LEU A 39 7.71 13.29 2.44
N ARG A 40 7.37 14.49 2.89
CA ARG A 40 8.21 15.32 3.76
C ARG A 40 7.76 15.12 5.20
N THR A 41 8.18 14.03 5.82
CA THR A 41 7.80 13.67 7.20
C THR A 41 8.87 14.01 8.24
N GLY A 42 10.06 14.40 7.80
CA GLY A 42 11.20 14.67 8.70
C GLY A 42 11.80 13.42 9.34
N ASP A 43 11.27 12.23 9.00
CA ASP A 43 11.70 10.95 9.53
C ASP A 43 12.59 10.23 8.49
N PRO A 44 13.91 10.12 8.73
CA PRO A 44 14.83 9.45 7.81
C PRO A 44 14.70 7.92 7.85
N SER A 45 13.95 7.39 8.81
CA SER A 45 13.82 5.96 9.12
C SER A 45 12.46 5.39 8.68
N LEU A 46 11.70 6.17 7.92
CA LEU A 46 10.39 5.78 7.39
C LEU A 46 10.54 4.69 6.33
N ALA A 47 9.70 3.66 6.41
CA ALA A 47 9.62 2.58 5.43
C ALA A 47 8.18 2.31 5.02
N LEU A 48 7.97 1.78 3.81
CA LEU A 48 6.68 1.30 3.36
C LEU A 48 6.50 -0.14 3.89
N HIS A 49 5.53 -0.32 4.80
CA HIS A 49 5.25 -1.65 5.34
C HIS A 49 4.48 -2.48 4.32
N VAL A 50 3.28 -2.02 3.99
CA VAL A 50 2.32 -2.73 3.15
C VAL A 50 1.46 -1.72 2.39
N ALA A 51 0.98 -2.11 1.22
CA ALA A 51 -0.01 -1.40 0.45
C ALA A 51 -1.12 -2.33 -0.05
N TYR A 52 -2.33 -1.80 -0.12
CA TYR A 52 -3.54 -2.47 -0.56
C TYR A 52 -4.06 -1.80 -1.81
N TYR A 53 -4.01 -2.50 -2.93
CA TYR A 53 -4.68 -2.08 -4.14
C TYR A 53 -6.17 -2.33 -4.02
N VAL A 54 -6.95 -1.28 -4.23
CA VAL A 54 -8.41 -1.33 -4.32
C VAL A 54 -8.83 -0.94 -5.74
N PRO A 55 -9.38 -1.89 -6.52
CA PRO A 55 -9.96 -1.57 -7.82
C PRO A 55 -11.08 -0.55 -7.70
N ALA A 56 -11.09 0.46 -8.58
CA ALA A 56 -12.04 1.59 -8.54
C ALA A 56 -13.51 1.17 -8.64
N LYS A 57 -13.77 -0.01 -9.23
CA LYS A 57 -15.12 -0.56 -9.39
C LYS A 57 -15.69 -1.17 -8.11
N LEU A 58 -14.85 -1.55 -7.15
CA LEU A 58 -15.32 -2.17 -5.91
C LEU A 58 -15.83 -1.12 -4.93
N ALA A 59 -15.05 -0.07 -4.70
CA ALA A 59 -15.40 0.98 -3.75
C ALA A 59 -14.65 2.29 -4.02
N SER A 60 -15.20 3.38 -3.47
CA SER A 60 -14.53 4.68 -3.45
C SER A 60 -13.41 4.65 -2.41
N ILE A 61 -12.17 4.89 -2.85
CA ILE A 61 -11.00 4.91 -1.97
C ILE A 61 -11.13 5.91 -0.82
N SER A 62 -11.75 7.07 -1.07
CA SER A 62 -11.95 8.10 -0.04
C SER A 62 -12.88 7.61 1.08
N LYS A 63 -13.88 6.78 0.76
CA LYS A 63 -14.76 6.18 1.76
C LYS A 63 -14.00 5.15 2.60
N ILE A 64 -13.21 4.29 1.96
CA ILE A 64 -12.38 3.29 2.64
C ILE A 64 -11.39 3.98 3.57
N GLU A 65 -10.65 4.97 3.06
CA GLU A 65 -9.70 5.75 3.87
C GLU A 65 -10.39 6.38 5.07
N SER A 66 -11.55 7.01 4.87
CA SER A 66 -12.32 7.63 5.95
C SER A 66 -12.81 6.61 6.99
N SER A 67 -13.24 5.43 6.56
CA SER A 67 -13.63 4.33 7.45
C SER A 67 -12.46 3.80 8.27
N ILE A 68 -11.31 3.59 7.65
CA ILE A 68 -10.07 3.20 8.33
C ILE A 68 -9.69 4.27 9.35
N HIS A 69 -9.62 5.52 8.91
CA HIS A 69 -9.29 6.68 9.74
C HIS A 69 -10.24 6.88 10.93
N TYR A 70 -11.50 6.49 10.78
CA TYR A 70 -12.49 6.47 11.85
C TYR A 70 -12.25 5.34 12.85
N GLU A 71 -11.92 4.14 12.38
CA GLU A 71 -11.54 3.01 13.25
C GLU A 71 -10.35 3.36 14.14
N PHE A 72 -9.33 4.02 13.56
CA PHE A 72 -8.14 4.41 14.30
C PHE A 72 -8.23 5.78 15.00
N LYS A 73 -9.43 6.38 15.10
CA LYS A 73 -9.58 7.76 15.61
C LYS A 73 -9.00 7.93 17.02
N ASP A 74 -9.13 6.93 17.88
CA ASP A 74 -8.67 6.98 19.27
C ASP A 74 -7.14 6.84 19.39
N TYR A 75 -6.49 6.33 18.34
CA TYR A 75 -5.03 6.22 18.24
C TYR A 75 -4.41 7.39 17.47
N ARG A 76 -5.21 8.32 16.93
CA ARG A 76 -4.72 9.40 16.07
C ARG A 76 -3.80 10.33 16.85
N ILE A 77 -2.62 10.59 16.28
CA ILE A 77 -1.65 11.55 16.81
C ILE A 77 -2.07 12.94 16.34
N THR A 78 -2.53 13.76 17.26
CA THR A 78 -2.88 15.15 16.99
C THR A 78 -1.65 16.05 17.12
N ASN A 79 -1.45 16.90 16.13
CA ASN A 79 -0.44 17.95 16.20
C ASN A 79 -1.14 19.30 16.43
N HIS A 80 -0.44 20.28 16.98
CA HIS A 80 -1.00 21.62 17.27
C HIS A 80 -1.63 22.33 16.05
N GLU A 81 -1.26 21.92 14.83
CA GLU A 81 -1.73 22.50 13.56
C GLU A 81 -2.65 21.57 12.75
N ASP A 82 -2.73 20.29 13.09
CA ASP A 82 -3.45 19.29 12.29
C ASP A 82 -4.20 18.29 13.17
N THR A 83 -5.53 18.46 13.20
CA THR A 83 -6.46 17.56 13.90
C THR A 83 -6.81 16.31 13.08
N ASN A 84 -6.49 16.29 11.78
CA ASN A 84 -6.78 15.19 10.86
C ASN A 84 -5.51 14.47 10.37
N SER A 85 -4.44 14.56 11.17
CA SER A 85 -3.16 13.89 10.93
C SER A 85 -3.35 12.41 10.58
N GLU A 86 -2.74 11.97 9.48
CA GLU A 86 -2.74 10.57 9.03
C GLU A 86 -1.80 9.66 9.86
N TRP A 87 -1.30 10.15 11.00
CA TRP A 87 -0.43 9.41 11.91
C TRP A 87 -1.19 8.86 13.09
N PHE A 88 -0.87 7.62 13.44
CA PHE A 88 -1.55 6.87 14.50
C PHE A 88 -0.52 6.23 15.42
N ARG A 89 -0.82 6.21 16.72
CA ARG A 89 -0.03 5.55 17.76
C ARG A 89 -0.53 4.12 17.93
N VAL A 90 -0.14 3.27 17.01
CA VAL A 90 -0.46 1.84 16.95
C VAL A 90 0.71 1.11 16.30
N GLU A 91 0.97 -0.13 16.74
CA GLU A 91 1.96 -1.01 16.13
C GLU A 91 1.53 -1.38 14.70
N PHE A 92 2.50 -1.54 13.80
CA PHE A 92 2.20 -1.71 12.38
C PHE A 92 1.54 -3.06 12.09
N GLU A 93 1.88 -4.13 12.82
CA GLU A 93 1.25 -5.45 12.70
C GLU A 93 -0.22 -5.40 13.12
N GLN A 94 -0.51 -4.65 14.19
CA GLN A 94 -1.89 -4.46 14.65
C GLN A 94 -2.69 -3.60 13.66
N ALA A 95 -2.07 -2.57 13.10
CA ALA A 95 -2.70 -1.73 12.08
C ALA A 95 -3.00 -2.54 10.81
N GLU A 96 -2.05 -3.34 10.36
CA GLU A 96 -2.18 -4.25 9.22
C GLU A 96 -3.32 -5.24 9.42
N MET A 97 -3.33 -5.98 10.55
CA MET A 97 -4.39 -6.96 10.84
C MET A 97 -5.78 -6.32 10.87
N ASN A 98 -5.90 -5.12 11.46
CA ASN A 98 -7.17 -4.40 11.51
C ASN A 98 -7.61 -3.89 10.13
N ILE A 99 -6.67 -3.42 9.30
CA ILE A 99 -6.96 -2.96 7.93
C ILE A 99 -7.32 -4.15 7.03
N ASP A 100 -6.65 -5.30 7.18
CA ASP A 100 -7.00 -6.54 6.49
C ASP A 100 -8.48 -6.88 6.75
N TYR A 101 -8.84 -6.99 8.03
CA TYR A 101 -10.22 -7.29 8.44
C TYR A 101 -11.23 -6.24 7.94
N LEU A 102 -10.90 -4.95 8.07
CA LEU A 102 -11.78 -3.87 7.60
C LEU A 102 -11.99 -3.91 6.10
N LEU A 103 -10.94 -4.12 5.31
CA LEU A 103 -11.05 -4.18 3.86
C LEU A 103 -11.86 -5.38 3.42
N GLU A 104 -11.61 -6.55 4.00
CA GLU A 104 -12.36 -7.76 3.68
C GLU A 104 -13.84 -7.62 4.03
N SER A 105 -14.14 -7.07 5.22
CA SER A 105 -15.51 -6.82 5.65
C SER A 105 -16.20 -5.72 4.83
N PHE A 106 -15.48 -4.66 4.44
CA PHE A 106 -16.04 -3.53 3.71
C PHE A 106 -16.30 -3.88 2.23
N LEU A 107 -15.45 -4.73 1.65
CA LEU A 107 -15.51 -5.13 0.24
C LEU A 107 -16.24 -6.46 0.01
N ASP A 108 -16.54 -7.19 1.10
CA ASP A 108 -17.17 -8.52 1.09
C ASP A 108 -16.37 -9.54 0.25
N GLN A 109 -15.03 -9.45 0.32
CA GLN A 109 -14.09 -10.26 -0.45
C GLN A 109 -12.77 -10.45 0.29
N GLU A 110 -12.13 -11.61 0.14
CA GLU A 110 -10.80 -11.86 0.68
C GLU A 110 -9.72 -11.05 -0.06
N LEU A 111 -8.67 -10.64 0.66
CA LEU A 111 -7.52 -9.98 0.08
C LEU A 111 -6.62 -10.98 -0.65
N SER A 112 -6.25 -10.66 -1.89
CA SER A 112 -5.24 -11.43 -2.61
C SER A 112 -3.83 -11.07 -2.12
N ASN A 113 -3.02 -12.06 -1.74
CA ASN A 113 -1.60 -11.88 -1.43
C ASN A 113 -0.69 -12.19 -2.63
N ARG A 114 -1.17 -11.99 -3.85
CA ARG A 114 -0.45 -12.31 -5.08
C ARG A 114 0.36 -11.10 -5.53
N SER A 115 1.52 -11.35 -6.11
CA SER A 115 2.37 -10.33 -6.77
C SER A 115 1.76 -9.74 -8.06
N ASN A 116 0.58 -10.21 -8.47
CA ASN A 116 -0.14 -9.72 -9.64
C ASN A 116 -1.42 -8.99 -9.24
N ILE A 117 -1.65 -7.81 -9.84
CA ILE A 117 -2.84 -6.99 -9.59
C ILE A 117 -4.01 -7.48 -10.45
N HIS A 118 -5.10 -7.86 -9.80
CA HIS A 118 -6.37 -8.15 -10.46
C HIS A 118 -7.33 -6.96 -10.35
N LEU A 119 -8.03 -6.62 -11.42
CA LEU A 119 -8.97 -5.49 -11.43
C LEU A 119 -10.30 -5.81 -10.73
N ASP A 120 -10.48 -7.04 -10.26
CA ASP A 120 -11.70 -7.56 -9.65
C ASP A 120 -11.56 -7.83 -8.15
N ILE A 121 -10.33 -7.93 -7.65
CA ILE A 121 -10.05 -8.44 -6.31
C ILE A 121 -9.10 -7.45 -5.63
N PRO A 122 -9.38 -7.02 -4.38
CA PRO A 122 -8.44 -6.20 -3.64
C PRO A 122 -7.16 -6.99 -3.35
N THR A 123 -6.00 -6.36 -3.47
CA THR A 123 -4.71 -7.06 -3.42
C THR A 123 -3.80 -6.41 -2.40
N LYS A 124 -3.25 -7.20 -1.49
CA LYS A 124 -2.26 -6.80 -0.50
C LYS A 124 -0.86 -7.08 -1.06
N MET A 125 0.03 -6.10 -0.91
CA MET A 125 1.39 -6.14 -1.44
C MET A 125 2.36 -5.48 -0.46
N TYR A 126 3.53 -6.09 -0.28
CA TYR A 126 4.62 -5.49 0.48
C TYR A 126 5.53 -4.67 -0.44
N GLU A 127 6.52 -3.99 0.14
CA GLU A 127 7.45 -3.15 -0.63
C GLU A 127 8.17 -3.92 -1.74
N SER A 128 8.56 -5.18 -1.50
CA SER A 128 9.21 -6.03 -2.51
C SER A 128 8.33 -6.27 -3.73
N ASP A 129 7.05 -6.61 -3.52
CA ASP A 129 6.09 -6.86 -4.60
C ASP A 129 5.90 -5.59 -5.46
N LEU A 130 5.83 -4.43 -4.80
CA LEU A 130 5.70 -3.14 -5.49
C LEU A 130 6.95 -2.78 -6.29
N ARG A 131 8.14 -3.13 -5.79
CA ARG A 131 9.39 -2.94 -6.53
C ARG A 131 9.43 -3.82 -7.77
N ASP A 132 9.00 -5.07 -7.68
CA ASP A 132 8.94 -5.97 -8.85
C ASP A 132 7.99 -5.42 -9.93
N ILE A 133 6.90 -4.78 -9.53
CA ILE A 133 5.90 -4.19 -10.42
C ILE A 133 6.40 -2.89 -11.06
N TYR A 134 6.89 -1.95 -10.23
CA TYR A 134 7.16 -0.58 -10.69
C TYR A 134 8.63 -0.30 -11.01
N GLU A 135 9.54 -1.08 -10.46
CA GLU A 135 11.00 -0.93 -10.55
C GLU A 135 11.70 -2.28 -10.82
N PRO A 136 11.25 -3.07 -11.80
CA PRO A 136 11.86 -4.38 -12.07
C PRO A 136 13.32 -4.23 -12.45
N ASP A 137 14.18 -5.11 -11.93
CA ASP A 137 15.58 -5.17 -12.34
C ASP A 137 15.66 -5.49 -13.85
N LEU A 138 16.34 -4.63 -14.59
CA LEU A 138 16.51 -4.76 -16.03
C LEU A 138 17.34 -6.00 -16.42
N HIS A 139 18.27 -6.43 -15.56
CA HIS A 139 19.06 -7.63 -15.75
C HIS A 139 18.21 -8.89 -15.57
N ASP A 140 17.40 -8.95 -14.51
CA ASP A 140 16.50 -10.08 -14.27
C ASP A 140 15.45 -10.20 -15.37
N ARG A 141 14.94 -9.06 -15.86
CA ARG A 141 14.02 -9.03 -16.99
C ARG A 141 14.68 -9.55 -18.26
N SER A 142 15.90 -9.09 -18.56
CA SER A 142 16.65 -9.54 -19.74
C SER A 142 16.96 -11.04 -19.68
N PHE A 143 17.27 -11.55 -18.48
CA PHE A 143 17.49 -12.97 -18.24
C PHE A 143 16.21 -13.78 -18.40
N ALA A 144 15.09 -13.35 -17.82
CA ALA A 144 13.80 -14.01 -17.98
C ALA A 144 13.33 -14.05 -19.44
N GLU A 145 13.49 -12.94 -20.17
CA GLU A 145 13.21 -12.87 -21.62
C GLU A 145 14.12 -13.80 -22.42
N TRP A 146 15.40 -13.93 -22.03
CA TRP A 146 16.32 -14.89 -22.62
C TRP A 146 15.89 -16.34 -22.34
N VAL A 147 15.57 -16.69 -21.10
CA VAL A 147 15.10 -18.04 -20.74
C VAL A 147 13.86 -18.41 -21.54
N LEU A 148 12.82 -17.57 -21.54
CA LEU A 148 11.57 -17.84 -22.27
C LEU A 148 11.81 -18.10 -23.77
N ARG A 149 12.73 -17.35 -24.39
CA ARG A 149 13.08 -17.56 -25.81
C ARG A 149 13.84 -18.85 -26.09
N ASN A 150 14.54 -19.41 -25.11
CA ASN A 150 15.41 -20.57 -25.27
C ASN A 150 14.85 -21.84 -24.58
N THR A 151 13.63 -21.80 -24.04
CA THR A 151 12.96 -22.97 -23.44
C THR A 151 11.76 -23.46 -24.27
N GLU A 152 11.48 -22.85 -25.42
CA GLU A 152 10.45 -23.29 -26.40
C GLU A 152 11.01 -24.24 -27.48
N GLU A 153 12.18 -24.86 -27.27
CA GLU A 153 12.73 -25.96 -28.08
C GLU A 153 12.55 -27.33 -27.39
#